data_AF-A0A967SLL7-F1
#
_entry.id   AF-A0A967SLL7-F1
#
_cell.length_a   1.000
_cell.length_b   1.000
_cell.length_c   1.000
_cell.angle_alpha   90.00
_cell.angle_beta   90.00
_cell.angle_gamma   90.00
#
_symmetry.space_group_name_H-M   'P 1'
#
loop_
_entity.id
_entity.type
_entity.pdbx_description
1 polymer ?
#
loop_
_entity_poly.entity_id
_entity_poly.type
_entity_poly.pdbx_seq_one_letter_code
_entity_poly.pdbx_strand_id
1 'polypeptide(L)' 'ITPDGPRGPRQQLQPGVITVAQMTGLPIIPLAGGCTRAWWPGSWDRFLVPKPFSRVTVVYGKPRFVPRDATPDE' A
#
# COMPACT_ATOMS: atom_id res chain seq x y z
N ILE A 1 5.03 -2.49 -3.92
CA ILE A 1 5.20 -1.02 -4.01
C ILE A 1 4.39 -0.37 -2.90
N THR A 2 4.95 0.60 -2.18
CA THR A 2 4.16 1.41 -1.25
C THR A 2 3.32 2.41 -2.06
N PRO A 3 1.99 2.38 -1.94
CA PRO A 3 1.11 3.11 -2.83
C PRO A 3 1.18 4.63 -2.63
N ASP A 4 1.63 5.09 -1.47
CA ASP A 4 1.69 6.48 -1.05
C ASP A 4 2.96 7.23 -1.49
N GLY A 5 3.91 6.53 -2.12
CA GLY A 5 5.13 7.12 -2.66
C GLY A 5 6.10 7.67 -1.60
N PRO A 6 7.31 8.13 -1.98
CA PRO A 6 8.35 8.52 -1.03
C PRO A 6 8.13 9.88 -0.33
N ARG A 7 7.11 10.65 -0.73
CA ARG A 7 6.84 12.02 -0.21
C ARG A 7 5.40 12.21 0.30
N GLY A 8 4.55 11.19 0.25
CA GLY A 8 3.16 11.28 0.69
C GLY A 8 2.25 12.05 -0.28
N PRO A 9 1.01 12.37 0.15
CA PRO A 9 0.45 12.20 1.50
C PRO A 9 0.19 10.74 1.91
N ARG A 10 0.41 10.47 3.20
CA ARG A 10 0.19 9.16 3.83
C ARG A 10 -1.22 8.64 3.53
N GLN A 11 -1.33 7.33 3.30
CA GLN A 11 -2.61 6.65 3.06
C GLN A 11 -3.39 7.18 1.85
N GLN A 12 -2.73 7.86 0.92
CA GLN A 12 -3.31 8.21 -0.38
C GLN A 12 -2.61 7.45 -1.48
N LEU A 13 -3.39 6.83 -2.35
CA LEU A 13 -2.89 6.07 -3.48
C LEU A 13 -2.33 7.03 -4.53
N GLN A 14 -1.07 6.83 -4.90
CA GLN A 14 -0.44 7.52 -6.01
C GLN A 14 -0.77 6.82 -7.34
N PRO A 15 -0.93 7.58 -8.45
CA PRO A 15 -1.29 7.01 -9.76
C PRO A 15 -0.31 5.95 -10.26
N GLY A 16 0.96 6.01 -9.85
CA GLY A 16 2.01 5.11 -10.34
C GLY A 16 1.70 3.63 -10.15
N VAL A 17 1.00 3.23 -9.08
CA VAL A 17 0.60 1.83 -8.88
C VAL A 17 -0.40 1.38 -9.95
N ILE A 18 -1.38 2.24 -10.26
CA ILE A 18 -2.40 2.00 -11.29
C ILE A 18 -1.75 1.94 -12.67
N THR A 19 -0.88 2.91 -12.99
CA THR A 19 -0.18 2.97 -14.28
C THR A 19 0.68 1.71 -14.52
N VAL A 20 1.43 1.25 -13.52
CA VAL A 20 2.24 0.03 -13.65
C VAL A 20 1.36 -1.20 -13.87
N ALA A 21 0.23 -1.30 -13.16
CA ALA A 21 -0.72 -2.40 -13.37
C ALA A 21 -1.31 -2.39 -14.79
N GLN A 22 -1.71 -1.23 -15.31
CA GLN A 22 -2.22 -1.08 -16.69
C GLN A 22 -1.16 -1.43 -17.75
N MET A 23 0.07 -0.94 -17.58
CA MET A 23 1.17 -1.18 -18.53
C MET A 23 1.56 -2.66 -18.59
N THR A 24 1.65 -3.30 -17.43
CA THR A 24 2.10 -4.70 -17.32
C THR A 24 0.97 -5.71 -17.54
N GLY A 25 -0.29 -5.31 -17.36
CA GLY A 25 -1.45 -6.20 -17.34
C GLY A 25 -1.51 -7.11 -16.10
N LEU A 26 -0.64 -6.88 -15.10
CA LEU A 26 -0.60 -7.67 -13.88
C LEU A 26 -1.59 -7.13 -12.83
N PRO A 27 -2.17 -8.00 -11.98
CA PRO A 27 -3.09 -7.56 -10.96
C PRO A 27 -2.37 -6.87 -9.80
N ILE A 28 -3.09 -5.94 -9.17
CA ILE A 28 -2.75 -5.37 -7.86
C ILE A 28 -3.28 -6.31 -6.79
N ILE A 29 -2.41 -6.72 -5.85
CA ILE A 29 -2.84 -7.48 -4.65
C ILE A 29 -2.82 -6.51 -3.47
N PRO A 30 -3.99 -6.11 -2.92
CA PRO A 30 -4.04 -5.26 -1.74
C PRO A 30 -3.42 -5.97 -0.55
N LEU A 31 -2.55 -5.29 0.18
CA LEU A 31 -1.89 -5.80 1.39
C LEU A 31 -2.13 -4.81 2.51
N ALA A 32 -2.52 -5.32 3.68
CA ALA A 32 -2.58 -4.54 4.91
C ALA A 32 -1.87 -5.30 6.03
N GLY A 33 -1.25 -4.55 6.94
CA GLY A 33 -0.51 -5.12 8.05
C GLY A 33 -0.69 -4.29 9.31
N GLY A 34 -0.63 -4.95 10.45
CA GLY A 34 -0.68 -4.31 11.77
C GLY A 34 0.05 -5.17 12.79
N CYS A 35 0.32 -4.61 13.96
CA CYS A 35 0.93 -5.38 15.03
C CYS A 35 0.46 -4.93 16.41
N THR A 36 0.60 -5.81 17.41
CA THR A 36 0.10 -5.53 18.78
C THR A 36 0.90 -4.46 19.51
N ARG A 37 2.19 -4.30 19.22
CA ARG A 37 3.08 -3.29 19.81
C ARG A 37 3.98 -2.69 18.75
N ALA A 38 3.92 -1.36 18.60
CA ALA A 38 4.71 -0.63 17.61
C ALA A 38 5.37 0.63 18.18
N TRP A 39 6.44 1.06 17.54
CA TRP A 39 6.89 2.45 17.54
C TRP A 39 6.30 3.17 16.33
N TRP A 40 6.00 4.46 16.52
CA TRP A 40 5.51 5.36 15.49
C TRP A 40 6.46 6.55 15.44
N PRO A 41 7.55 6.47 14.64
CA PRO A 41 8.45 7.59 14.47
C PRO A 41 7.71 8.81 13.93
N GLY A 42 8.19 10.01 14.26
CA GLY A 42 7.61 11.27 13.80
C GLY A 42 7.85 11.60 12.32
N SER A 43 8.19 10.60 11.50
CA SER A 43 8.35 10.76 10.06
C SER A 43 7.01 11.08 9.40
N TRP A 44 7.07 11.73 8.22
CA TRP A 44 5.89 12.17 7.46
C TRP A 44 4.93 11.01 7.15
N ASP A 45 5.46 9.79 7.00
CA ASP A 45 4.72 8.56 6.68
C ASP A 45 4.11 7.87 7.91
N ARG A 46 4.49 8.28 9.12
CA ARG A 46 4.23 7.58 10.39
C ARG A 46 4.42 6.06 10.24
N PHE A 47 5.55 5.65 9.69
CA PHE A 47 5.84 4.23 9.48
C PHE A 47 5.74 3.43 10.78
N LEU A 48 4.95 2.37 10.76
CA LEU A 48 4.77 1.49 11.92
C LEU A 48 5.95 0.54 12.01
N VAL A 49 6.74 0.62 13.09
CA VAL A 49 7.83 -0.33 13.37
C VAL A 49 7.42 -1.27 14.50
N PRO A 50 7.21 -2.58 14.24
CA PRO A 50 6.86 -3.54 15.28
C PRO A 50 7.97 -3.61 16.34
N LYS A 51 7.60 -3.58 17.63
CA LYS A 51 8.53 -3.82 18.73
C LYS A 51 8.98 -5.29 18.74
N PRO A 52 10.16 -5.62 19.30
CA PRO A 52 10.55 -7.01 19.54
C PRO A 52 9.44 -7.79 20.24
N PHE A 53 9.19 -9.03 19.78
CA PHE A 53 8.12 -9.90 20.27
C PHE A 53 6.70 -9.34 20.09
N SER A 54 6.49 -8.40 19.18
CA SER A 54 5.15 -7.98 18.75
C SER A 54 4.54 -9.03 17.83
N ARG A 55 3.23 -9.26 17.95
CA ARG A 55 2.52 -10.13 17.01
C ARG A 55 2.12 -9.29 15.81
N VAL A 56 2.65 -9.64 14.64
CA VAL A 56 2.32 -9.00 13.35
C VAL A 56 1.21 -9.79 12.69
N THR A 57 0.18 -9.10 12.22
CA THR A 57 -0.89 -9.66 11.39
C THR A 57 -0.78 -9.04 10.01
N VAL A 58 -0.77 -9.87 8.98
CA VAL A 58 -0.79 -9.44 7.59
C VAL A 58 -2.03 -10.05 6.93
N VAL A 59 -2.76 -9.24 6.20
CA VAL A 59 -3.91 -9.66 5.41
C VAL A 59 -3.69 -9.23 3.97
N TYR A 60 -4.10 -10.08 3.04
CA TYR A 60 -4.10 -9.78 1.62
C TYR A 60 -5.52 -9.89 1.06
N GLY A 61 -5.84 -8.97 0.16
CA GLY A 61 -7.11 -8.95 -0.56
C GLY A 61 -7.08 -9.83 -1.80
N LYS A 62 -8.23 -9.91 -2.47
CA LYS A 62 -8.33 -10.53 -3.80
C LYS A 62 -7.54 -9.71 -4.83
N PRO A 63 -6.92 -10.35 -5.84
CA PRO A 63 -6.30 -9.66 -6.96
C PRO A 63 -7.28 -8.70 -7.65
N ARG A 64 -6.81 -7.51 -8.00
CA ARG A 64 -7.56 -6.47 -8.73
C ARG A 64 -6.86 -6.18 -10.05
N PHE A 65 -7.56 -6.41 -11.15
CA PHE A 65 -7.07 -6.05 -12.48
C PHE A 65 -7.51 -4.62 -12.80
N VAL A 66 -6.63 -3.85 -13.43
CA VAL A 66 -6.93 -2.50 -13.89
C VAL A 66 -6.97 -2.53 -15.42
N PRO A 67 -8.14 -2.28 -16.05
CA PRO A 67 -8.24 -2.12 -17.50
C PRO A 67 -7.33 -1.00 -18.01
N ARG A 68 -6.81 -1.13 -19.23
CA ARG A 68 -5.91 -0.11 -19.83
C ARG A 68 -6.60 1.22 -20.09
N ASP A 69 -7.91 1.20 -20.23
CA ASP A 69 -8.81 2.31 -20.53
C ASP A 69 -9.54 2.84 -19.29
N ALA A 70 -9.28 2.30 -18.10
CA ALA A 70 -9.88 2.78 -16.86
C ALA A 70 -9.52 4.25 -16.60
N THR A 71 -10.53 5.05 -16.26
CA THR A 71 -10.35 6.45 -15.88
C THR A 71 -9.96 6.58 -14.40
N PRO A 72 -9.43 7.73 -13.94
CA PRO A 72 -9.01 7.90 -12.54
C PRO A 72 -10.10 7.67 -11.49
N ASP A 73 -11.37 7.75 -11.87
CA ASP A 73 -12.54 7.64 -10.98
C ASP A 73 -13.17 6.22 -11.00
N GLU A 74 -12.66 5.30 -11.83
CA GLU A 74 -13.15 3.92 -12.03
C GLU A 74 -12.18 2.84 -11.51
#